data_AF-A0A378SMY8-F1
#
_entry.id   AF-A0A378SMY8-F1
#
_cell.length_a   1.000
_cell.length_b   1.000
_cell.length_c   1.000
_cell.angle_alpha   90.00
_cell.angle_beta   90.00
_cell.angle_gamma   90.00
#
_symmetry.space_group_name_H-M   'P 1'
#
loop_
_entity.id
_entity.type
_entity.pdbx_description
1 polymer ?
#
loop_
_entity_poly.entity_id
_entity_poly.type
_entity_poly.pdbx_seq_one_letter_code
_entity_poly.pdbx_strand_id
1 'polypeptide(L)'
;MNGRELARYVERHLRVSRQLVLDLRAVDFFGSQGFTALYYISVHCTRSDVDWAIVASPPVRRLLSICDPESELPLADDLTAALARLDRRAQRHTPFVWSARSGWRTG
;
A
#
# COMPACT_ATOMS: atom_id res chain seq x y z
N MET A 1 17.48 -0.17 17.08
CA MET A 1 16.31 -1.02 17.39
C MET A 1 15.08 -0.36 16.78
N ASN A 2 14.50 -0.89 15.69
CA ASN A 2 13.08 -0.65 15.37
C ASN A 2 12.54 -1.47 14.17
N GLY A 3 13.42 -1.93 13.26
CA GLY A 3 12.94 -2.59 12.02
C GLY A 3 12.17 -3.89 12.26
N ARG A 4 12.61 -4.72 13.22
CA ARG A 4 11.95 -5.98 13.57
C ARG A 4 10.61 -5.76 14.31
N GLU A 5 10.56 -4.76 15.18
CA GLU A 5 9.35 -4.45 15.96
C GLU A 5 8.29 -3.77 15.08
N LEU A 6 8.70 -2.90 14.15
CA LEU A 6 7.83 -2.34 13.11
C LEU A 6 7.30 -3.43 12.18
N ALA A 7 8.17 -4.34 11.71
CA ALA A 7 7.75 -5.47 10.87
C ALA A 7 6.73 -6.36 11.60
N ARG A 8 6.96 -6.67 12.88
CA ARG A 8 6.02 -7.46 13.69
C ARG A 8 4.70 -6.74 13.97
N TYR A 9 4.73 -5.42 14.17
CA TYR A 9 3.53 -4.62 14.35
C TYR A 9 2.66 -4.61 13.09
N VAL A 10 3.31 -4.44 11.93
CA VAL A 10 2.68 -4.50 10.61
C VAL A 10 2.13 -5.91 10.33
N GLU A 11 2.90 -6.97 10.56
CA GLU A 11 2.45 -8.37 10.42
C GLU A 11 1.22 -8.70 11.30
N ARG A 12 1.14 -8.16 12.52
CA ARG A 12 0.01 -8.41 13.43
C ARG A 12 -1.27 -7.67 13.01
N HIS A 13 -1.16 -6.50 12.40
CA HIS A 13 -2.32 -5.69 11.97
C HIS A 13 -2.80 -6.02 10.54
N LEU A 14 -1.93 -6.57 9.68
CA LEU A 14 -2.30 -6.95 8.31
C LEU A 14 -3.10 -8.25 8.19
N ARG A 15 -3.36 -8.96 9.30
CA ARG A 15 -4.24 -10.15 9.30
C ARG A 15 -5.72 -9.84 9.02
N VAL A 16 -6.12 -8.56 9.00
CA VAL A 16 -7.51 -8.12 8.76
C VAL A 16 -7.62 -7.12 7.60
N SER A 17 -6.54 -6.44 7.20
CA SER A 17 -6.57 -5.41 6.16
C SER A 17 -5.59 -5.71 5.04
N ARG A 18 -6.10 -5.86 3.81
CA ARG A 18 -5.33 -6.03 2.56
C ARG A 18 -4.73 -4.72 2.03
N GLN A 19 -4.74 -3.65 2.84
CA GLN A 19 -4.40 -2.30 2.36
C GLN A 19 -3.56 -1.52 3.37
N LEU A 20 -2.60 -0.73 2.87
CA LEU A 20 -1.68 0.09 3.66
C LEU A 20 -1.48 1.48 3.03
N VAL A 21 -1.67 2.54 3.81
CA VAL A 21 -1.16 3.87 3.47
C VAL A 21 0.04 4.17 4.36
N LEU A 22 1.19 4.46 3.74
CA LEU A 22 2.37 4.94 4.42
C LEU A 22 2.43 6.48 4.34
N ASP A 23 2.00 7.15 5.41
CA ASP A 23 2.02 8.60 5.51
C ASP A 23 3.37 9.10 6.06
N LEU A 24 4.17 9.68 5.17
CA LEU A 24 5.49 10.25 5.46
C LEU A 24 5.49 11.77 5.39
N ARG A 25 4.33 12.43 5.45
CA ARG A 25 4.23 13.90 5.35
C ARG A 25 4.94 14.63 6.47
N ALA A 26 5.02 14.02 7.66
CA ALA A 26 5.72 14.58 8.82
C ALA A 26 7.22 14.21 8.88
N VAL A 27 7.77 13.59 7.83
CA VAL A 27 9.18 13.20 7.79
C VAL A 27 10.01 14.32 7.16
N ASP A 28 10.85 14.95 7.98
CA ASP A 28 11.68 16.08 7.56
C ASP A 28 13.03 15.65 6.96
N PHE A 29 13.44 14.39 7.18
CA PHE A 29 14.67 13.83 6.63
C PHE A 29 14.49 12.39 6.16
N PHE A 30 14.94 12.12 4.93
CA PHE A 30 14.92 10.80 4.33
C PHE A 30 16.27 10.54 3.67
N GLY A 31 17.03 9.57 4.18
CA GLY A 31 18.34 9.18 3.65
C GLY A 31 18.30 7.83 2.93
N SER A 32 19.46 7.32 2.53
CA SER A 32 19.59 6.02 1.82
C SER A 32 18.93 4.85 2.55
N GLN A 33 19.03 4.79 3.88
CA GLN A 33 18.35 3.77 4.68
C GLN A 33 16.82 3.86 4.63
N GLY A 34 16.27 5.07 4.40
CA GLY A 34 14.84 5.27 4.20
C GLY A 34 14.38 4.61 2.89
N PHE A 35 15.15 4.77 1.81
CA PHE A 35 14.84 4.11 0.54
C PHE A 35 14.90 2.59 0.63
N THR A 36 15.96 2.05 1.26
CA THR A 36 16.05 0.61 1.51
C THR A 36 14.85 0.08 2.29
N ALA A 37 14.36 0.84 3.29
CA ALA A 37 13.14 0.49 4.01
C ALA A 37 11.89 0.47 3.12
N LEU A 38 11.70 1.46 2.24
CA LEU A 38 10.59 1.48 1.28
C LEU A 38 10.64 0.30 0.32
N TYR A 39 11.84 -0.05 -0.16
CA TYR A 39 12.01 -1.21 -1.02
C TYR A 39 11.64 -2.51 -0.31
N TYR A 40 12.05 -2.70 0.96
CA TYR A 40 11.63 -3.86 1.74
C TYR A 40 10.12 -3.89 1.99
N ILE A 41 9.49 -2.74 2.26
CA ILE A 41 8.03 -2.64 2.38
C ILE A 41 7.35 -3.04 1.06
N SER A 42 7.87 -2.58 -0.09
CA SER A 42 7.37 -2.95 -1.41
C SER A 42 7.39 -4.47 -1.65
N VAL A 43 8.52 -5.11 -1.37
CA VAL A 43 8.69 -6.56 -1.49
C VAL A 43 7.74 -7.31 -0.57
N HIS A 44 7.57 -6.83 0.68
CA HIS A 44 6.67 -7.46 1.64
C HIS A 44 5.20 -7.33 1.21
N CYS A 45 4.75 -6.12 0.84
CA CYS A 45 3.39 -5.89 0.38
C CYS A 45 3.05 -6.73 -0.85
N THR A 46 3.98 -6.84 -1.79
CA THR A 46 3.83 -7.70 -2.99
C THR A 46 3.65 -9.17 -2.62
N ARG A 47 4.48 -9.69 -1.71
CA ARG A 47 4.41 -11.10 -1.28
C ARG A 47 3.15 -11.42 -0.46
N SER A 48 2.62 -10.43 0.24
CA SER A 48 1.47 -10.59 1.13
C SER A 48 0.14 -10.20 0.48
N ASP A 49 0.11 -9.88 -0.81
CA ASP A 49 -1.09 -9.42 -1.53
C ASP A 49 -1.75 -8.21 -0.83
N VAL A 50 -0.90 -7.25 -0.42
CA VAL A 50 -1.32 -6.00 0.22
C VAL A 50 -1.19 -4.86 -0.78
N ASP A 51 -2.31 -4.23 -1.09
CA ASP A 51 -2.32 -2.97 -1.83
C ASP A 51 -1.77 -1.86 -0.96
N TRP A 52 -0.89 -1.03 -1.50
CA TRP A 52 -0.31 0.05 -0.72
C TRP A 52 -0.07 1.33 -1.52
N ALA A 53 0.06 2.43 -0.80
CA ALA A 53 0.35 3.75 -1.32
C ALA A 53 1.24 4.56 -0.34
N ILE A 54 2.03 5.47 -0.86
CA ILE A 54 2.90 6.38 -0.09
C ILE A 54 2.38 7.80 -0.24
N VAL A 55 2.29 8.54 0.87
CA VAL A 55 2.13 10.00 0.83
C VAL A 55 3.42 10.62 1.36
N ALA A 56 4.17 11.29 0.49
CA ALA A 56 5.53 11.72 0.80
C ALA A 56 5.62 13.24 1.08
N SER A 57 6.47 13.61 2.03
CA SER A 57 6.94 14.99 2.20
C SER A 57 7.87 15.41 1.04
N PRO A 58 8.14 16.71 0.85
CA PRO A 58 9.05 17.18 -0.21
C PRO A 58 10.47 16.55 -0.16
N PRO A 59 11.13 16.40 1.00
CA PRO A 59 12.43 15.71 1.08
C PRO A 59 12.37 14.26 0.61
N VAL A 60 11.31 13.53 0.99
CA VAL A 60 11.10 12.14 0.58
C VAL A 60 10.89 12.06 -0.94
N ARG A 61 10.05 12.93 -1.51
CA ARG A 61 9.83 13.02 -2.97
C ARG A 61 11.13 13.27 -3.73
N ARG A 62 11.98 14.17 -3.23
CA ARG A 62 13.28 14.46 -3.84
C ARG A 62 14.19 13.23 -3.83
N LEU A 63 14.23 12.48 -2.73
CA LEU A 63 15.03 11.26 -2.69
C LEU A 63 14.50 10.20 -3.66
N LEU A 64 13.16 10.02 -3.71
CA LEU A 64 12.54 9.06 -4.63
C LEU A 64 12.85 9.38 -6.10
N SER A 65 12.90 10.65 -6.50
CA SER A 65 13.30 11.00 -7.87
C SER A 65 14.74 10.59 -8.24
N ILE A 66 15.58 10.28 -7.26
CA ILE A 66 16.96 9.82 -7.46
C ILE A 66 17.05 8.30 -7.38
N CYS A 67 16.40 7.70 -6.37
CA CYS A 67 16.54 6.28 -6.06
C CYS A 67 15.48 5.38 -6.71
N ASP A 68 14.35 5.94 -7.15
CA ASP A 68 13.26 5.25 -7.84
C ASP A 68 12.93 5.95 -9.18
N PRO A 69 13.89 5.99 -10.13
CA PRO A 69 13.70 6.71 -11.39
C PRO A 69 12.57 6.12 -12.25
N GLU A 70 12.32 4.82 -12.14
CA GLU A 70 11.26 4.11 -12.86
C GLU A 70 9.88 4.24 -12.19
N SER A 71 9.80 4.91 -11.04
CA SER A 71 8.56 5.12 -10.28
C SER A 71 7.84 3.82 -9.92
N GLU A 72 8.60 2.80 -9.47
CA GLU A 72 8.04 1.51 -9.06
C GLU A 72 7.22 1.63 -7.76
N LEU A 73 7.58 2.58 -6.89
CA LEU A 73 6.88 2.78 -5.63
C LEU A 73 5.55 3.53 -5.83
N PRO A 74 4.48 3.15 -5.11
CA PRO A 74 3.14 3.69 -5.33
C PRO A 74 2.93 5.05 -4.65
N LEU A 75 3.62 6.08 -5.14
CA LEU A 75 3.49 7.44 -4.64
C LEU A 75 2.12 8.06 -5.00
N ALA A 76 1.50 8.73 -4.04
CA ALA A 76 0.30 9.52 -4.18
C ALA A 76 0.60 11.00 -3.87
N ASP A 77 -0.22 11.90 -4.43
CA ASP A 77 -0.08 13.34 -4.21
C ASP A 77 -0.49 13.76 -2.80
N ASP A 78 -1.54 13.12 -2.27
CA ASP A 78 -2.05 13.35 -0.94
C ASP A 78 -2.74 12.09 -0.39
N LEU A 79 -3.21 12.19 0.85
CA LEU A 79 -3.91 11.10 1.53
C LEU A 79 -5.23 10.72 0.84
N THR A 80 -5.94 11.69 0.27
CA THR A 80 -7.20 11.46 -0.44
C THR A 80 -6.96 10.63 -1.70
N ALA A 81 -5.94 10.98 -2.49
CA ALA A 81 -5.53 10.24 -3.67
C ALA A 81 -5.04 8.83 -3.34
N ALA A 82 -4.31 8.67 -2.23
CA ALA A 82 -3.87 7.37 -1.73
C ALA A 82 -5.07 6.47 -1.40
N LEU A 83 -6.01 6.97 -0.61
CA LEU A 83 -7.22 6.23 -0.23
C LEU A 83 -8.07 5.89 -1.46
N ALA A 84 -8.31 6.85 -2.36
CA ALA A 84 -9.07 6.60 -3.59
C ALA A 84 -8.40 5.57 -4.53
N ARG A 85 -7.07 5.47 -4.51
CA ARG A 85 -6.35 4.41 -5.23
C ARG A 85 -6.60 3.04 -4.59
N LEU A 86 -6.54 2.96 -3.27
CA LEU A 86 -6.76 1.71 -2.53
C LEU A 86 -8.23 1.26 -2.64
N ASP A 87 -9.20 2.14 -2.48
CA ASP A 87 -10.62 1.81 -2.63
C ASP A 87 -10.94 1.22 -4.01
N ARG A 88 -10.39 1.82 -5.08
CA ARG A 88 -10.53 1.30 -6.45
C ARG A 88 -9.95 -0.10 -6.61
N ARG A 89 -8.85 -0.42 -5.92
CA ARG A 89 -8.30 -1.78 -5.95
C ARG A 89 -9.16 -2.75 -5.14
N ALA A 90 -9.62 -2.37 -3.96
CA ALA A 90 -10.56 -3.18 -3.18
C ALA A 90 -11.80 -3.56 -4.00
N GLN A 91 -12.37 -2.60 -4.75
CA GLN A 91 -13.51 -2.83 -5.64
C GLN A 91 -13.22 -3.83 -6.76
N ARG A 92 -11.99 -3.84 -7.31
CA ARG A 92 -11.56 -4.84 -8.32
C ARG A 92 -11.38 -6.23 -7.73
N HIS A 93 -10.97 -6.31 -6.47
CA HIS A 93 -10.73 -7.56 -5.75
C HIS A 93 -11.99 -8.12 -5.06
N THR A 94 -13.12 -7.37 -5.06
CA THR A 94 -14.39 -7.90 -4.55
C THR A 94 -14.76 -9.16 -5.34
N PRO A 95 -14.90 -10.33 -4.68
CA PRO A 95 -15.31 -11.54 -5.38
C PRO A 95 -16.65 -11.28 -6.06
N PHE A 96 -16.77 -11.68 -7.33
CA PHE A 96 -18.08 -11.86 -7.96
C PHE A 96 -18.95 -12.71 -7.03
N VAL A 97 -19.98 -12.10 -6.45
CA VAL A 97 -20.97 -12.81 -5.66
C VAL A 97 -21.89 -13.51 -6.65
N TRP A 98 -21.70 -14.81 -6.85
CA TRP A 98 -22.69 -15.64 -7.53
C TRP A 98 -23.95 -15.69 -6.66
N SER A 99 -24.99 -14.92 -6.99
CA SER A 99 -26.28 -15.06 -6.30
C SER A 99 -26.99 -16.31 -6.84
N ALA A 100 -26.88 -17.41 -6.10
CA ALA A 100 -27.62 -18.64 -6.33
C ALA A 100 -29.13 -18.49 -6.01
N ARG A 101 -29.83 -17.48 -6.55
CA ARG A 101 -31.29 -17.34 -6.36
C ARG A 101 -31.96 -16.77 -7.60
N SER A 102 -32.25 -17.65 -8.56
CA SER A 102 -33.62 -17.87 -9.04
C SER A 102 -33.60 -19.03 -10.03
N GLY A 103 -34.08 -20.19 -9.58
CA GLY A 103 -34.40 -21.30 -10.46
C GLY A 103 -35.53 -20.89 -11.40
N TRP A 104 -35.30 -21.07 -12.71
CA TRP A 104 -36.36 -21.02 -13.70
C TRP A 104 -37.21 -22.28 -13.48
N ARG A 105 -38.40 -22.09 -12.91
CA ARG A 105 -39.42 -23.15 -12.86
C ARG A 105 -39.97 -23.31 -14.27
N THR A 106 -39.87 -24.53 -14.80
CA THR A 106 -40.66 -25.01 -15.93
C THR A 106 -42.13 -25.14 -15.50
N GLY A 107 -43.04 -24.61 -16.32
CA GLY A 107 -44.49 -24.73 -16.20
C GLY A 107 -45.14 -24.06 -17.38
#